data_AF-A0A504C1H8-F1
#
_entry.id   AF-A0A504C1H8-F1
#
_cell.length_a   1.000
_cell.length_b   1.000
_cell.length_c   1.000
_cell.angle_alpha   90.00
_cell.angle_beta   90.00
_cell.angle_gamma   90.00
#
_symmetry.space_group_name_H-M   'P 1'
#
loop_
_entity.id
_entity.type
_entity.pdbx_description
1 polymer ?
#
loop_
_entity_poly.entity_id
_entity_poly.type
_entity_poly.pdbx_seq_one_letter_code
_entity_poly.pdbx_strand_id
1 'polypeptide(L)'
;MAATGHTVAGDDILKNSFANFAFENFEIAAYNSLLVIADLAGETRAEGPLRQNLSEEEGMARWLQSNLAEVTRQFAELKSVGEEAKV
;
A
#
# COMPACT_ATOMS: atom_id res chain seq x y z
N MET A 1 -17.41 -9.36 -21.40
CA MET A 1 -18.08 -8.04 -21.51
C MET A 1 -18.26 -7.47 -20.11
N ALA A 2 -18.14 -6.15 -19.97
CA ALA A 2 -18.05 -5.33 -18.75
C ALA A 2 -16.64 -5.17 -18.15
N ALA A 3 -15.73 -4.59 -18.93
CA ALA A 3 -14.54 -3.87 -18.44
C ALA A 3 -14.70 -2.37 -18.78
N THR A 4 -15.81 -1.79 -18.34
CA THR A 4 -16.19 -0.40 -18.59
C THR A 4 -16.85 0.13 -17.32
N GLY A 5 -16.07 0.78 -16.45
CA GLY A 5 -16.67 1.39 -15.25
C GLY A 5 -15.75 2.15 -14.29
N HIS A 6 -14.42 2.05 -14.38
CA HIS A 6 -13.53 2.70 -13.39
C HIS A 6 -12.52 3.71 -13.96
N THR A 7 -12.56 3.99 -15.26
CA THR A 7 -11.69 4.99 -15.89
C THR A 7 -12.34 6.37 -15.85
N VAL A 8 -12.55 6.93 -14.65
CA VAL A 8 -12.45 8.39 -14.53
C VAL A 8 -10.96 8.69 -14.64
N ALA A 9 -10.47 8.77 -15.87
CA ALA A 9 -9.05 8.95 -16.18
C ALA A 9 -8.53 10.21 -15.45
N GLY A 10 -7.77 10.01 -14.38
CA GLY A 10 -7.19 11.09 -13.59
C GLY A 10 -6.79 10.68 -12.19
N ASP A 11 -7.69 10.07 -11.40
CA ASP A 11 -7.44 9.83 -9.97
C ASP A 11 -6.78 8.48 -9.64
N ASP A 12 -6.28 7.75 -10.64
CA ASP A 12 -5.64 6.44 -10.48
C ASP A 12 -4.45 6.49 -9.53
N ILE A 13 -3.69 7.59 -9.52
CA ILE A 13 -2.58 7.78 -8.57
C ILE A 13 -3.05 7.72 -7.11
N LEU A 14 -4.22 8.29 -6.81
CA LEU A 14 -4.80 8.28 -5.47
C LEU A 14 -5.37 6.90 -5.15
N LYS A 15 -6.15 6.31 -6.07
CA LYS A 15 -6.72 4.98 -5.88
C LYS A 15 -5.63 3.93 -5.65
N ASN A 16 -4.54 3.97 -6.41
CA ASN A 16 -3.40 3.08 -6.24
C ASN A 16 -2.69 3.34 -4.91
N SER A 17 -2.54 4.61 -4.49
CA SER A 17 -1.96 4.94 -3.18
C SER A 17 -2.81 4.39 -2.02
N PHE A 18 -4.15 4.49 -2.14
CA PHE A 18 -5.07 3.93 -1.14
C PHE A 18 -5.03 2.41 -1.11
N ALA A 19 -5.05 1.79 -2.29
CA ALA A 19 -4.99 0.34 -2.43
C ALA A 19 -3.68 -0.22 -1.87
N ASN A 20 -2.55 0.40 -2.21
CA ASN A 20 -1.24 0.03 -1.65
C ASN A 20 -1.26 0.16 -0.14
N PHE A 21 -1.70 1.30 0.42
CA PHE A 21 -1.72 1.47 1.88
C PHE A 21 -2.58 0.42 2.59
N ALA A 22 -3.74 0.07 2.01
CA ALA A 22 -4.57 -1.02 2.54
C ALA A 22 -3.87 -2.38 2.43
N PHE A 23 -3.17 -2.63 1.32
CA PHE A 23 -2.44 -3.87 1.08
C PHE A 23 -1.26 -4.05 2.03
N GLU A 24 -0.46 -3.00 2.29
CA GLU A 24 0.61 -3.03 3.28
C GLU A 24 0.10 -3.45 4.66
N ASN A 25 -1.05 -2.90 5.09
CA ASN A 25 -1.66 -3.27 6.38
C ASN A 25 -2.17 -4.72 6.40
N PHE A 26 -2.65 -5.23 5.27
CA PHE A 26 -2.99 -6.63 5.12
C PHE A 26 -1.74 -7.52 5.24
N GLU A 27 -0.62 -7.16 4.60
CA GLU A 27 0.63 -7.90 4.67
C GLU A 27 1.23 -7.87 6.08
N ILE A 28 1.20 -6.73 6.77
CA ILE A 28 1.57 -6.63 8.19
C ILE A 28 0.77 -7.63 9.03
N ALA A 29 -0.55 -7.70 8.85
CA ALA A 29 -1.38 -8.67 9.57
C ALA A 29 -1.03 -10.12 9.20
N ALA A 30 -0.76 -10.39 7.92
CA ALA A 30 -0.36 -11.71 7.44
C ALA A 30 0.98 -12.16 8.03
N TYR A 31 2.01 -11.30 8.04
CA TYR A 31 3.32 -11.63 8.62
C TYR A 31 3.25 -11.85 10.13
N ASN A 32 2.45 -11.07 10.85
CA ASN A 32 2.20 -11.32 12.26
C ASN A 32 1.58 -12.71 12.50
N SER A 33 0.61 -13.11 11.68
CA SER A 33 0.03 -14.45 11.72
C SER A 33 1.06 -15.54 11.39
N LEU A 34 1.89 -15.32 10.37
CA LEU A 34 2.95 -16.27 9.97
C LEU A 34 4.00 -16.45 11.06
N LEU A 35 4.35 -15.40 11.80
CA LEU A 35 5.26 -15.50 12.95
C LEU A 35 4.69 -16.40 14.04
N VAL A 36 3.39 -16.29 14.34
CA VAL A 36 2.71 -17.19 15.29
C VAL A 36 2.71 -18.63 14.78
N ILE A 37 2.44 -18.83 13.48
CA ILE A 37 2.46 -20.17 12.88
C ILE A 37 3.88 -20.77 12.93
N ALA A 38 4.92 -19.97 12.65
CA ALA A 38 6.31 -20.42 12.71
C ALA A 38 6.73 -20.85 14.13
N ASP A 39 6.33 -20.07 15.15
CA ASP A 39 6.56 -20.40 16.57
C ASP A 39 5.87 -21.71 16.95
N LEU A 40 4.58 -21.86 16.62
CA LEU A 40 3.82 -23.09 16.90
C LEU A 40 4.37 -24.31 16.16
N ALA A 41 4.93 -24.13 14.96
CA ALA A 41 5.56 -25.19 14.18
C ALA A 41 7.01 -25.47 14.60
N GLY A 42 7.62 -24.64 15.47
CA GLY A 42 9.03 -24.73 15.84
C GLY A 42 10.00 -24.40 14.69
N GLU A 43 9.57 -23.70 13.65
CA GLU A 43 10.40 -23.34 12.48
C GLU A 43 11.13 -22.01 12.72
N THR A 44 12.16 -22.07 13.56
CA THR A 44 12.94 -20.90 13.98
C THR A 44 13.74 -20.25 12.84
N ARG A 45 14.01 -20.96 11.74
CA ARG A 45 14.73 -20.38 10.59
C ARG A 45 13.86 -19.41 9.79
N ALA A 46 12.54 -19.53 9.87
CA ALA A 46 11.62 -18.64 9.19
C ALA A 46 11.43 -17.31 9.93
N GLU A 47 11.65 -17.26 11.26
CA GLU A 47 11.39 -16.05 12.06
C GLU A 47 12.19 -14.84 11.60
N GLY A 48 13.49 -15.01 11.33
CA GLY A 48 14.37 -13.92 10.90
C GLY A 48 13.87 -13.24 9.62
N PRO A 49 13.71 -13.99 8.51
CA PRO A 49 13.15 -13.47 7.27
C PRO A 49 11.74 -12.88 7.42
N LEU A 50 10.85 -13.53 8.18
CA LEU A 50 9.49 -13.02 8.41
C LEU A 50 9.47 -11.68 9.15
N ARG A 51 10.34 -11.50 10.16
CA ARG A 51 10.48 -10.22 10.89
C ARG A 51 11.09 -9.13 10.01
N GLN A 52 12.03 -9.49 9.14
CA GLN A 52 12.59 -8.55 8.17
C GLN A 52 11.48 -8.01 7.26
N ASN A 53 10.73 -8.89 6.60
CA ASN A 53 9.65 -8.47 5.70
C ASN A 53 8.58 -7.66 6.45
N LEU A 54 8.16 -8.10 7.64
CA LEU A 54 7.23 -7.34 8.48
C LEU A 54 7.73 -5.89 8.73
N SER A 55 9.01 -5.71 9.03
CA SER A 55 9.60 -4.39 9.24
C SER A 55 9.61 -3.54 7.96
N GLU A 56 9.77 -4.17 6.80
CA GLU A 56 9.72 -3.51 5.50
C GLU A 56 8.29 -3.01 5.20
N GLU A 57 7.27 -3.86 5.39
CA GLU A 57 5.86 -3.49 5.15
C GLU A 57 5.38 -2.41 6.13
N GLU A 58 5.76 -2.51 7.41
CA GLU A 58 5.49 -1.45 8.37
C GLU A 58 6.18 -0.12 7.99
N GLY A 59 7.38 -0.19 7.43
CA GLY A 59 8.10 0.95 6.88
C GLY A 59 7.33 1.59 5.73
N MET A 60 6.85 0.77 4.79
CA MET A 60 6.10 1.20 3.62
C MET A 60 4.73 1.79 4.02
N ALA A 61 4.00 1.15 4.93
CA ALA A 61 2.74 1.67 5.47
C ALA A 61 2.93 3.06 6.12
N ARG A 62 3.96 3.23 6.96
CA ARG A 62 4.28 4.54 7.57
C ARG A 62 4.65 5.59 6.52
N TRP A 63 5.41 5.19 5.49
CA TRP A 63 5.79 6.08 4.40
C TRP A 63 4.55 6.53 3.61
N LEU A 64 3.69 5.60 3.19
CA LEU A 64 2.44 5.91 2.49
C LEU A 64 1.55 6.84 3.31
N GLN A 65 1.34 6.53 4.59
CA GLN A 65 0.53 7.36 5.49
C GLN A 65 1.07 8.80 5.58
N SER A 66 2.39 8.96 5.65
CA SER A 66 3.03 10.28 5.77
C SER A 66 2.98 11.10 4.48
N ASN A 67 2.96 10.44 3.32
CA ASN A 67 3.03 11.11 2.01
C ASN A 67 1.66 11.25 1.32
N LEU A 68 0.63 10.53 1.77
CA LEU A 68 -0.68 10.52 1.10
C LEU A 68 -1.33 11.91 0.99
N ALA A 69 -1.18 12.74 2.03
CA ALA A 69 -1.73 14.09 2.04
C ALA A 69 -1.08 14.98 0.96
N GLU A 70 0.23 14.85 0.76
CA GLU A 70 0.97 15.62 -0.23
C GLU A 70 0.61 15.16 -1.66
N VAL A 71 0.54 13.85 -1.90
CA VAL A 71 0.10 13.30 -3.19
C VAL A 71 -1.33 13.77 -3.53
N THR A 72 -2.22 13.78 -2.54
CA THR A 72 -3.59 14.27 -2.72
C THR A 72 -3.63 15.75 -3.07
N ARG A 73 -2.80 16.57 -2.42
CA ARG A 73 -2.69 18.00 -2.71
C ARG A 73 -2.19 18.24 -4.14
N GLN A 74 -1.10 17.58 -4.54
CA GLN A 74 -0.53 17.72 -5.88
C GLN A 74 -1.53 17.31 -6.96
N PHE A 75 -2.25 16.21 -6.73
CA PHE A 75 -3.31 15.79 -7.64
C PHE A 75 -4.40 16.85 -7.79
N ALA A 76 -4.88 17.43 -6.67
CA ALA A 76 -5.92 18.46 -6.68
C ALA A 76 -5.45 19.75 -7.38
N GLU A 77 -4.20 20.16 -7.14
CA GLU A 77 -3.59 21.32 -7.79
C GLU A 77 -3.52 21.14 -9.30
N LEU A 78 -2.99 20.01 -9.79
CA LEU A 78 -2.92 19.70 -11.22
C LEU A 78 -4.31 19.69 -11.87
N LYS A 79 -5.30 19.03 -11.23
CA LYS A 79 -6.69 19.03 -11.74
C LYS A 79 -7.30 20.43 -11.78
N SER A 80 -6.99 21.30 -10.82
CA SER A 80 -7.56 22.66 -10.75
C SER A 80 -7.05 23.60 -11.85
N VAL A 81 -5.83 23.34 -12.37
CA VAL A 81 -5.20 24.14 -13.43
C VAL A 81 -5.68 23.72 -14.83
N GLY A 82 -6.48 22.66 -14.95
CA GLY A 82 -6.92 22.12 -16.24
C GLY A 82 -5.81 21.37 -16.99
N GLU A 83 -4.65 21.18 -16.36
CA GLU A 83 -3.67 20.21 -16.82
C GLU A 83 -4.16 18.83 -16.39
N GLU A 84 -4.45 17.97 -17.37
CA GLU A 84 -4.57 16.54 -17.08
C GLU A 84 -3.23 16.09 -16.50
N ALA A 85 -3.22 15.80 -15.20
CA ALA A 85 -2.13 15.08 -14.55
C ALA A 85 -1.92 13.77 -15.33
N LYS A 86 -0.94 13.75 -16.23
CA LYS A 86 -0.67 12.60 -17.09
C LYS A 86 0.09 11.54 -16.32
N VAL A 87 -0.54 10.35 -16.31
CA VAL A 87 -0.02 8.97 -16.34
C VAL A 87 1.44 8.76 -15.96
#